data_AF-C0W1A2-F1
#
_entry.id   AF-C0W1A2-F1
#
_cell.length_a   1.000
_cell.length_b   1.000
_cell.length_c   1.000
_cell.angle_alpha   90.00
_cell.angle_beta   90.00
_cell.angle_gamma   90.00
#
_symmetry.space_group_name_H-M   'P 1'
#
loop_
_entity.id
_entity.type
_entity.pdbx_description
1 polymer ?
#
loop_
_entity_poly.entity_id
_entity_poly.type
_entity_poly.pdbx_seq_one_letter_code
_entity_poly.pdbx_strand_id
1 'polypeptide(L)'
;MLVTKLVNSLDKVLPADEPLVWDGKLELVKNEVGSVQLAFKCEDLSKFHQLEVKAENAKLAVYAVGLVPAQNPAPANADDAYLALTPTLLPDILFPLESGENTVATQFKAQHSGWNSLWIDITANGETTLTLLVDEAEVASITVNLHDVELPKAKLVNTQWFHVDSLANYYDVEVWSEAHWQAIEHQMASAARMGVNCLLTPLWTSPLDTAIGTYRRTTQLLEITRTTGGFHFGFEKAHKWMQLLKKYGFTDVEVPHFFTQWGATSTPRFFITEADGSLTPLFGWDEPATSAAYRAFLEQLIPAVRTFLETEIGLEHAWFHVSDEPNADHLEAYRAAKAQVVDLLAGTQVIDALSEPEFQEVVDIPVVATNKVDGFRAVGVEPTWVYNCVAQDRLVANRFIAQRGTRHREIGFQLFKFNAKGILHWAFNFYNRQFSLGVLDPYKDTAAGGGFLSGDSFVVYPVADGKVYESLRHHLLRQAMDDLALCQLAAEKHGREAVLEAVDPDQRLDYNSGFADSQSLLETRARVLQML
;
A
#
# COMPACT_ATOMS: atom_id res chain seq x y z
N MET A 1 -32.56 -21.12 -9.29
CA MET A 1 -33.13 -20.16 -8.30
C MET A 1 -32.01 -19.21 -7.87
N LEU A 2 -32.29 -17.91 -7.68
CA LEU A 2 -31.30 -16.95 -7.14
C LEU A 2 -31.40 -16.95 -5.62
N VAL A 3 -30.25 -17.08 -4.94
CA VAL A 3 -30.12 -16.93 -3.49
C VAL A 3 -29.19 -15.76 -3.23
N THR A 4 -29.55 -14.88 -2.29
CA THR A 4 -28.77 -13.69 -1.92
C THR A 4 -28.55 -13.65 -0.40
N LYS A 5 -27.43 -13.03 0.01
CA LYS A 5 -27.09 -12.76 1.41
C LYS A 5 -26.34 -11.44 1.53
N LEU A 6 -26.70 -10.63 2.51
CA LEU A 6 -25.87 -9.49 2.90
C LEU A 6 -24.69 -9.97 3.74
N VAL A 7 -23.51 -9.45 3.43
CA VAL A 7 -22.24 -9.83 4.04
C VAL A 7 -21.46 -8.57 4.41
N ASN A 8 -20.71 -8.64 5.51
CA ASN A 8 -19.79 -7.60 5.92
C ASN A 8 -18.64 -7.43 4.90
N SER A 9 -18.11 -6.22 4.73
CA SER A 9 -16.93 -5.96 3.90
C SER A 9 -15.65 -6.65 4.41
N LEU A 10 -15.57 -6.99 5.70
CA LEU A 10 -14.44 -7.69 6.30
C LEU A 10 -14.35 -9.18 5.93
N ASP A 11 -15.47 -9.79 5.53
CA ASP A 11 -15.56 -11.20 5.20
C ASP A 11 -15.46 -11.43 3.69
N LYS A 12 -14.51 -12.26 3.24
CA LYS A 12 -14.38 -12.58 1.82
C LYS A 12 -15.37 -13.66 1.42
N VAL A 13 -16.18 -13.40 0.38
CA VAL A 13 -17.14 -14.35 -0.17
C VAL A 13 -16.41 -15.38 -1.04
N LEU A 14 -16.15 -16.57 -0.50
CA LEU A 14 -15.48 -17.64 -1.23
C LEU A 14 -16.49 -18.46 -2.05
N PRO A 15 -16.13 -18.94 -3.26
CA PRO A 15 -17.08 -19.65 -4.13
C PRO A 15 -17.70 -20.91 -3.51
N ALA A 16 -16.92 -21.64 -2.71
CA ALA A 16 -17.31 -22.93 -2.14
C ALA A 16 -18.00 -22.82 -0.78
N ASP A 17 -17.80 -21.71 -0.06
CA ASP A 17 -18.21 -21.58 1.33
C ASP A 17 -19.51 -20.80 1.44
N GLU A 18 -20.35 -21.21 2.38
CA GLU A 18 -21.59 -20.51 2.67
C GLU A 18 -21.28 -19.15 3.33
N PRO A 19 -21.70 -18.01 2.75
CA PRO A 19 -21.36 -16.71 3.30
C PRO A 19 -22.00 -16.50 4.66
N LEU A 20 -21.25 -15.87 5.55
CA LEU A 20 -21.72 -15.40 6.85
C LEU A 20 -22.71 -14.26 6.62
N VAL A 21 -23.96 -14.47 7.03
CA VAL A 21 -25.00 -13.45 6.95
C VAL A 21 -24.68 -12.36 7.97
N TRP A 22 -24.76 -11.12 7.54
CA TRP A 22 -24.58 -9.95 8.38
C TRP A 22 -25.89 -9.15 8.45
N ASP A 23 -26.34 -8.85 9.67
CA ASP A 23 -27.56 -8.09 10.00
C ASP A 23 -27.23 -6.80 10.78
N GLY A 24 -25.97 -6.35 10.68
CA GLY A 24 -25.49 -5.16 11.35
C GLY A 24 -25.87 -3.85 10.66
N LYS A 25 -25.19 -2.79 11.09
CA LYS A 25 -25.38 -1.40 10.62
C LYS A 25 -24.04 -0.79 10.26
N LEU A 26 -24.06 0.20 9.37
CA LEU A 26 -22.87 1.00 9.06
C LEU A 26 -22.81 2.21 9.98
N GLU A 27 -21.66 2.40 10.62
CA GLU A 27 -21.35 3.55 11.49
C GLU A 27 -20.27 4.39 10.80
N LEU A 28 -20.68 5.50 10.21
CA LEU A 28 -19.83 6.35 9.36
C LEU A 28 -19.71 7.77 9.92
N VAL A 29 -18.63 8.45 9.56
CA VAL A 29 -18.48 9.90 9.70
C VAL A 29 -18.57 10.59 8.34
N LYS A 30 -18.68 11.93 8.30
CA LYS A 30 -18.71 12.69 7.04
C LYS A 30 -17.41 12.46 6.25
N ASN A 31 -17.54 12.33 4.92
CA ASN A 31 -16.47 12.06 3.96
C ASN A 31 -15.83 10.66 4.06
N GLU A 32 -16.38 9.75 4.88
CA GLU A 32 -15.95 8.36 4.94
C GLU A 32 -16.65 7.50 3.89
N VAL A 33 -15.97 6.44 3.43
CA VAL A 33 -16.55 5.40 2.58
C VAL A 33 -16.83 4.16 3.43
N GLY A 34 -18.10 3.85 3.64
CA GLY A 34 -18.54 2.56 4.17
C GLY A 34 -18.68 1.53 3.05
N SER A 35 -18.54 0.25 3.37
CA SER A 35 -18.65 -0.83 2.38
C SER A 35 -19.36 -2.05 2.92
N VAL A 36 -20.15 -2.71 2.05
CA VAL A 36 -20.83 -3.99 2.31
C VAL A 36 -20.77 -4.87 1.06
N GLN A 37 -21.15 -6.13 1.22
CA GLN A 37 -21.21 -7.08 0.11
C GLN A 37 -22.59 -7.71 -0.03
N LEU A 38 -23.04 -7.88 -1.26
CA LEU A 38 -24.16 -8.75 -1.60
C LEU A 38 -23.62 -10.05 -2.20
N ALA A 39 -23.55 -11.10 -1.39
CA ALA A 39 -23.24 -12.42 -1.87
C ALA A 39 -24.45 -13.03 -2.57
N PHE A 40 -24.23 -13.71 -3.69
CA PHE A 40 -25.31 -14.35 -4.44
C PHE A 40 -24.88 -15.67 -5.09
N LYS A 41 -25.83 -16.58 -5.26
CA LYS A 41 -25.64 -17.86 -5.94
C LYS A 41 -26.82 -18.10 -6.89
N CYS A 42 -26.50 -18.43 -8.14
CA CYS A 42 -27.49 -18.74 -9.17
C CYS A 42 -27.10 -20.03 -9.90
N GLU A 43 -28.09 -20.85 -10.24
CA GLU A 43 -27.90 -22.08 -11.02
C GLU A 43 -27.68 -21.80 -12.52
N ASP A 44 -28.32 -20.75 -13.04
CA ASP A 44 -28.21 -20.35 -14.44
C ASP A 44 -27.23 -19.18 -14.59
N LEU A 45 -26.00 -19.49 -14.97
CA LEU A 45 -24.92 -18.52 -15.17
C LEU A 45 -25.15 -17.60 -16.38
N SER A 46 -26.11 -17.92 -17.26
CA SER A 46 -26.43 -17.10 -18.44
C SER A 46 -27.43 -15.98 -18.10
N LYS A 47 -28.16 -16.12 -17.00
CA LYS A 47 -29.21 -15.18 -16.60
C LYS A 47 -28.60 -13.90 -16.01
N PHE A 48 -29.05 -12.76 -16.54
CA PHE A 48 -28.81 -11.45 -15.94
C PHE A 48 -29.92 -11.11 -14.95
N HIS A 49 -29.52 -10.43 -13.89
CA HIS A 49 -30.39 -9.88 -12.85
C HIS A 49 -30.21 -8.36 -12.81
N GLN A 50 -31.29 -7.64 -12.49
CA GLN A 50 -31.19 -6.20 -12.21
C GLN A 50 -30.85 -6.01 -10.74
N LEU A 51 -29.84 -5.19 -10.44
CA LEU A 51 -29.60 -4.65 -9.11
C LEU A 51 -30.01 -3.19 -9.09
N GLU A 52 -30.77 -2.79 -8.07
CA GLU A 52 -30.98 -1.39 -7.71
C GLU A 52 -30.50 -1.19 -6.27
N VAL A 53 -29.60 -0.23 -6.07
CA VAL A 53 -29.05 0.16 -4.77
C VAL A 53 -29.58 1.55 -4.45
N LYS A 54 -30.26 1.71 -3.31
CA LYS A 54 -30.86 2.99 -2.87
C LYS A 54 -30.30 3.39 -1.52
N ALA A 55 -29.92 4.65 -1.39
CA ALA A 55 -29.61 5.31 -0.13
C ALA A 55 -29.74 6.82 -0.32
N GLU A 56 -30.75 7.45 0.27
CA GLU A 56 -30.93 8.90 0.19
C GLU A 56 -29.72 9.66 0.75
N ASN A 57 -29.40 10.81 0.16
CA ASN A 57 -28.28 11.69 0.52
C ASN A 57 -26.91 11.01 0.49
N ALA A 58 -26.73 9.96 -0.32
CA ALA A 58 -25.49 9.22 -0.40
C ALA A 58 -24.95 9.11 -1.83
N LYS A 59 -23.63 8.98 -1.94
CA LYS A 59 -22.95 8.52 -3.15
C LYS A 59 -22.76 7.02 -3.05
N LEU A 60 -22.99 6.32 -4.15
CA LEU A 60 -22.97 4.87 -4.24
C LEU A 60 -22.04 4.44 -5.36
N ALA A 61 -21.29 3.37 -5.14
CA ALA A 61 -20.53 2.69 -6.18
C ALA A 61 -20.67 1.18 -6.03
N VAL A 62 -20.90 0.48 -7.13
CA VAL A 62 -21.10 -0.96 -7.18
C VAL A 62 -20.03 -1.60 -8.04
N TYR A 63 -19.47 -2.70 -7.54
CA TYR A 63 -18.42 -3.46 -8.20
C TYR A 63 -18.78 -4.94 -8.21
N ALA A 64 -18.43 -5.65 -9.27
CA ALA A 64 -18.38 -7.11 -9.26
C ALA A 64 -17.05 -7.55 -8.66
N VAL A 65 -17.09 -8.46 -7.68
CA VAL A 65 -15.89 -9.02 -7.08
C VAL A 65 -15.38 -10.17 -7.97
N GLY A 66 -14.19 -9.99 -8.54
CA GLY A 66 -13.54 -10.98 -9.38
C GLY A 66 -12.67 -11.94 -8.60
N LEU A 67 -12.55 -13.16 -9.13
CA LEU A 67 -11.59 -14.14 -8.65
C LEU A 67 -10.25 -13.99 -9.36
N VAL A 68 -9.17 -14.07 -8.59
CA VAL A 68 -7.79 -14.06 -9.07
C VAL A 68 -7.04 -15.32 -8.62
N PRO A 69 -6.06 -15.81 -9.39
CA PRO A 69 -5.30 -16.97 -8.98
C PRO A 69 -4.40 -16.63 -7.80
N ALA A 70 -4.48 -17.42 -6.73
CA ALA A 70 -3.57 -17.39 -5.60
C ALA A 70 -2.66 -18.62 -5.67
N GLN A 71 -1.55 -18.50 -6.40
CA GLN A 71 -0.56 -19.59 -6.55
C GLN A 71 0.08 -19.95 -5.21
N ASN A 72 0.42 -18.95 -4.40
CA ASN A 72 1.04 -19.12 -3.09
C ASN A 72 0.18 -18.43 -2.02
N PRO A 73 -0.96 -19.02 -1.62
CA PRO A 73 -1.91 -18.32 -0.76
C PRO A 73 -1.41 -18.15 0.67
N ALA A 74 -0.64 -19.09 1.20
CA ALA A 74 -0.21 -19.10 2.60
C ALA A 74 1.21 -19.67 2.75
N PRO A 75 1.94 -19.32 3.82
CA PRO A 75 3.21 -19.97 4.15
C PRO A 75 2.99 -21.41 4.62
N ALA A 76 4.05 -22.22 4.63
CA ALA A 76 3.97 -23.63 5.02
C ALA A 76 3.47 -23.85 6.46
N ASN A 77 3.73 -22.89 7.35
CA ASN A 77 3.35 -22.88 8.76
C ASN A 77 2.30 -21.80 9.06
N ALA A 78 1.33 -21.62 8.15
CA ALA A 78 0.25 -20.64 8.27
C ALA A 78 -0.52 -20.75 9.60
N ASP A 79 -0.96 -19.59 10.10
CA ASP A 79 -1.95 -19.49 11.16
C ASP A 79 -3.38 -19.71 10.63
N ASP A 80 -4.38 -19.64 11.51
CA ASP A 80 -5.80 -19.86 11.20
C ASP A 80 -6.50 -18.66 10.53
N ALA A 81 -5.78 -17.56 10.29
CA ALA A 81 -6.27 -16.37 9.64
C ALA A 81 -6.10 -16.37 8.11
N TYR A 82 -5.75 -17.52 7.53
CA TYR A 82 -5.74 -17.78 6.09
C TYR A 82 -7.00 -18.50 5.63
N LEU A 83 -7.56 -18.01 4.52
CA LEU A 83 -8.75 -18.54 3.87
C LEU A 83 -8.47 -19.75 2.96
N ALA A 84 -7.22 -19.89 2.52
CA ALA A 84 -6.78 -21.03 1.72
C ALA A 84 -5.32 -21.35 2.02
N LEU A 85 -5.00 -22.65 2.05
CA LEU A 85 -3.64 -23.16 2.29
C LEU A 85 -3.00 -23.79 1.04
N THR A 86 -3.80 -24.02 -0.01
CA THR A 86 -3.37 -24.64 -1.26
C THR A 86 -3.76 -23.75 -2.44
N PRO A 87 -3.00 -23.79 -3.56
CA PRO A 87 -3.27 -22.94 -4.72
C PRO A 87 -4.73 -22.99 -5.17
N THR A 88 -5.37 -21.83 -5.35
CA THR A 88 -6.80 -21.72 -5.69
C THR A 88 -7.14 -20.37 -6.32
N LEU A 89 -8.41 -20.13 -6.65
CA LEU A 89 -8.94 -18.82 -7.04
C LEU A 89 -9.58 -18.14 -5.83
N LEU A 90 -9.25 -16.87 -5.57
CA LEU A 90 -9.74 -16.10 -4.42
C LEU A 90 -10.30 -14.74 -4.85
N PRO A 91 -11.31 -14.21 -4.14
CA PRO A 91 -11.85 -12.88 -4.41
C PRO A 91 -10.83 -11.79 -4.06
N ASP A 92 -10.58 -10.87 -4.99
CA ASP A 92 -9.73 -9.69 -4.73
C ASP A 92 -10.05 -8.48 -5.60
N ILE A 93 -10.04 -8.63 -6.93
CA ILE A 93 -10.21 -7.48 -7.85
C ILE A 93 -11.65 -6.96 -7.84
N LEU A 94 -11.83 -5.64 -7.84
CA LEU A 94 -13.12 -4.98 -7.96
C LEU A 94 -13.33 -4.45 -9.38
N PHE A 95 -14.24 -5.07 -10.12
CA PHE A 95 -14.65 -4.59 -11.45
C PHE A 95 -15.77 -3.56 -11.32
N PRO A 96 -15.55 -2.27 -11.64
CA PRO A 96 -16.59 -1.26 -11.53
C PRO A 96 -17.79 -1.60 -12.43
N LEU A 97 -18.99 -1.53 -11.86
CA LEU A 97 -20.25 -1.73 -12.59
C LEU A 97 -20.95 -0.40 -12.84
N GLU A 98 -21.21 0.38 -11.77
CA GLU A 98 -21.89 1.66 -11.86
C GLU A 98 -21.67 2.50 -10.60
N SER A 99 -21.74 3.82 -10.72
CA SER A 99 -21.69 4.75 -9.58
C SER A 99 -22.65 5.93 -9.77
N GLY A 100 -23.16 6.48 -8.69
CA GLY A 100 -24.15 7.55 -8.77
C GLY A 100 -24.54 8.13 -7.41
N GLU A 101 -25.54 9.01 -7.41
CA GLU A 101 -26.09 9.65 -6.21
C GLU A 101 -27.50 9.13 -5.95
N ASN A 102 -27.82 8.87 -4.68
CA ASN A 102 -29.09 8.37 -4.14
C ASN A 102 -29.52 6.99 -4.61
N THR A 103 -29.47 6.72 -5.92
CA THR A 103 -29.84 5.44 -6.53
C THR A 103 -28.85 5.06 -7.62
N VAL A 104 -28.42 3.81 -7.62
CA VAL A 104 -27.63 3.19 -8.68
C VAL A 104 -28.35 1.95 -9.18
N ALA A 105 -28.51 1.82 -10.49
CA ALA A 105 -29.07 0.63 -11.12
C ALA A 105 -28.07 0.02 -12.10
N THR A 106 -27.86 -1.29 -12.03
CA THR A 106 -26.95 -2.00 -12.93
C THR A 106 -27.39 -3.44 -13.15
N GLN A 107 -26.76 -4.11 -14.10
CA GLN A 107 -27.00 -5.53 -14.37
C GLN A 107 -25.82 -6.36 -13.90
N PHE A 108 -26.13 -7.53 -13.34
CA PHE A 108 -25.11 -8.49 -12.95
C PHE A 108 -25.55 -9.91 -13.30
N LYS A 109 -24.57 -10.81 -13.33
CA LYS A 109 -24.78 -12.25 -13.46
C LYS A 109 -23.67 -13.00 -12.72
N ALA A 110 -23.90 -14.26 -12.43
CA ALA A 110 -22.85 -15.11 -11.88
C ALA A 110 -21.71 -15.27 -12.91
N GLN A 111 -20.47 -15.06 -12.46
CA GLN A 111 -19.27 -15.21 -13.27
C GLN A 111 -18.71 -16.64 -13.20
N HIS A 112 -19.03 -17.35 -12.12
CA HIS A 112 -18.63 -18.73 -11.88
C HIS A 112 -19.68 -19.47 -11.06
N SER A 113 -19.55 -20.80 -10.96
CA SER A 113 -20.37 -21.62 -10.07
C SER A 113 -20.08 -21.30 -8.60
N GLY A 114 -21.09 -21.52 -7.74
CA GLY A 114 -20.99 -21.23 -6.31
C GLY A 114 -21.35 -19.78 -5.96
N TRP A 115 -20.82 -19.29 -4.85
CA TRP A 115 -21.10 -17.96 -4.33
C TRP A 115 -20.25 -16.89 -5.04
N ASN A 116 -20.92 -15.90 -5.61
CA ASN A 116 -20.34 -14.69 -6.20
C ASN A 116 -20.63 -13.51 -5.26
N SER A 117 -20.00 -12.35 -5.48
CA SER A 117 -20.22 -11.16 -4.64
C SER A 117 -20.25 -9.88 -5.48
N LEU A 118 -21.11 -8.95 -5.06
CA LEU A 118 -21.05 -7.55 -5.44
C LEU A 118 -20.58 -6.75 -4.24
N TRP A 119 -19.59 -5.88 -4.44
CA TRP A 119 -19.13 -4.93 -3.44
C TRP A 119 -19.86 -3.60 -3.63
N ILE A 120 -20.38 -3.03 -2.55
CA ILE A 120 -21.12 -1.77 -2.56
C ILE A 120 -20.45 -0.80 -1.59
N ASP A 121 -19.94 0.29 -2.14
CA ASP A 121 -19.46 1.43 -1.38
C ASP A 121 -20.56 2.49 -1.22
N ILE A 122 -20.56 3.13 -0.06
CA ILE A 122 -21.47 4.22 0.29
C ILE A 122 -20.73 5.35 1.02
N THR A 123 -20.92 6.58 0.54
CA THR A 123 -20.55 7.80 1.27
C THR A 123 -21.81 8.59 1.56
N ALA A 124 -22.21 8.64 2.82
CA ALA A 124 -23.45 9.28 3.25
C ALA A 124 -23.23 10.74 3.68
N ASN A 125 -24.19 11.62 3.36
CA ASN A 125 -24.24 13.01 3.82
C ASN A 125 -25.37 13.26 4.84
N GLY A 126 -26.08 12.21 5.24
CA GLY A 126 -27.08 12.20 6.30
C GLY A 126 -27.35 10.75 6.73
N GLU A 127 -28.07 10.58 7.84
CA GLU A 127 -28.61 9.28 8.20
C GLU A 127 -29.49 8.76 7.06
N THR A 128 -29.34 7.49 6.72
CA THR A 128 -30.05 6.88 5.60
C THR A 128 -30.19 5.38 5.78
N THR A 129 -30.95 4.75 4.89
CA THR A 129 -31.07 3.29 4.81
C THR A 129 -30.51 2.84 3.47
N LEU A 130 -29.55 1.93 3.49
CA LEU A 130 -29.04 1.28 2.29
C LEU A 130 -29.93 0.09 1.96
N THR A 131 -30.71 0.20 0.89
CA THR A 131 -31.62 -0.84 0.41
C THR A 131 -31.12 -1.42 -0.89
N LEU A 132 -31.04 -2.75 -0.94
CA LEU A 132 -30.64 -3.53 -2.11
C LEU A 132 -31.85 -4.26 -2.67
N LEU A 133 -32.20 -3.98 -3.93
CA LEU A 133 -33.25 -4.68 -4.65
C LEU A 133 -32.65 -5.49 -5.79
N VAL A 134 -33.07 -6.75 -5.91
CA VAL A 134 -32.72 -7.61 -7.04
C VAL A 134 -34.00 -8.04 -7.75
N ASP A 135 -34.08 -7.78 -9.05
CA ASP A 135 -35.26 -8.04 -9.87
C ASP A 135 -36.55 -7.50 -9.20
N GLU A 136 -36.50 -6.24 -8.74
CA GLU A 136 -37.57 -5.51 -8.02
C GLU A 136 -37.91 -6.03 -6.60
N ALA A 137 -37.31 -7.12 -6.15
CA ALA A 137 -37.48 -7.63 -4.79
C ALA A 137 -36.40 -7.09 -3.85
N GLU A 138 -36.79 -6.52 -2.71
CA GLU A 138 -35.84 -6.16 -1.65
C GLU A 138 -35.17 -7.43 -1.08
N VAL A 139 -33.85 -7.48 -1.14
CA VAL A 139 -33.05 -8.61 -0.65
C VAL A 139 -32.24 -8.28 0.60
N ALA A 140 -32.00 -7.00 0.86
CA ALA A 140 -31.32 -6.51 2.06
C ALA A 140 -31.65 -5.04 2.31
N SER A 141 -31.67 -4.65 3.58
CA SER A 141 -31.85 -3.27 4.01
C SER A 141 -31.11 -3.07 5.33
N ILE A 142 -30.21 -2.09 5.40
CA ILE A 142 -29.45 -1.79 6.62
C ILE A 142 -29.41 -0.29 6.91
N THR A 143 -29.36 0.04 8.19
CA THR A 143 -29.19 1.41 8.65
C THR A 143 -27.77 1.90 8.44
N VAL A 144 -27.65 3.14 7.99
CA VAL A 144 -26.41 3.89 7.86
C VAL A 144 -26.49 5.08 8.81
N ASN A 145 -25.80 4.96 9.94
CA ASN A 145 -25.70 6.02 10.93
C ASN A 145 -24.54 6.94 10.53
N LEU A 146 -24.82 8.24 10.51
CA LEU A 146 -23.81 9.26 10.24
C LEU A 146 -23.55 10.08 11.51
N HIS A 147 -22.36 9.92 12.08
CA HIS A 147 -21.88 10.74 13.18
C HIS A 147 -21.51 12.13 12.66
N ASP A 148 -21.87 13.18 13.41
CA ASP A 148 -21.64 14.58 13.00
C ASP A 148 -20.18 15.02 13.21
N VAL A 149 -19.27 14.31 12.55
CA VAL A 149 -17.84 14.51 12.58
C VAL A 149 -17.30 14.39 11.17
N GLU A 150 -16.32 15.22 10.81
CA GLU A 150 -15.60 15.09 9.54
C GLU A 150 -14.40 14.17 9.73
N LEU A 151 -14.25 13.19 8.83
CA LEU A 151 -13.08 12.31 8.80
C LEU A 151 -11.80 13.13 8.60
N PRO A 152 -10.88 13.16 9.58
CA PRO A 152 -9.60 13.84 9.38
C PRO A 152 -8.65 12.96 8.57
N LYS A 153 -7.53 13.55 8.11
CA LYS A 153 -6.40 12.76 7.62
C LYS A 153 -5.68 12.11 8.80
N ALA A 154 -5.28 10.85 8.63
CA ALA A 154 -4.42 10.18 9.61
C ALA A 154 -3.07 10.91 9.73
N LYS A 155 -2.62 11.12 10.97
CA LYS A 155 -1.36 11.80 11.31
C LYS A 155 -0.22 10.78 11.43
N LEU A 156 0.19 10.23 10.31
CA LEU A 156 1.41 9.43 10.13
C LEU A 156 1.87 9.54 8.68
N VAL A 157 3.09 9.09 8.40
CA VAL A 157 3.55 8.86 7.04
C VAL A 157 3.16 7.44 6.61
N ASN A 158 2.26 7.32 5.63
CA ASN A 158 1.88 6.05 5.01
C ASN A 158 2.56 5.98 3.65
N THR A 159 3.67 5.25 3.60
CA THR A 159 4.48 5.08 2.40
C THR A 159 4.23 3.73 1.75
N GLN A 160 4.09 3.77 0.43
CA GLN A 160 3.91 2.59 -0.41
C GLN A 160 4.82 2.75 -1.61
N TRP A 161 5.83 1.89 -1.73
CA TRP A 161 6.78 2.05 -2.83
C TRP A 161 6.10 1.87 -4.19
N PHE A 162 6.40 2.82 -5.06
CA PHE A 162 5.74 3.02 -6.34
C PHE A 162 6.69 2.64 -7.47
N HIS A 163 6.32 1.62 -8.23
CA HIS A 163 7.20 0.99 -9.21
C HIS A 163 6.85 1.47 -10.62
N VAL A 164 7.49 2.57 -11.01
CA VAL A 164 7.23 3.24 -12.28
C VAL A 164 7.63 2.36 -13.48
N ASP A 165 8.72 1.62 -13.38
CA ASP A 165 9.17 0.69 -14.42
C ASP A 165 8.15 -0.43 -14.66
N SER A 166 7.44 -0.88 -13.63
CA SER A 166 6.36 -1.87 -13.78
C SER A 166 5.25 -1.36 -14.71
N LEU A 167 4.95 -0.06 -14.70
CA LEU A 167 3.97 0.54 -15.61
C LEU A 167 4.48 0.56 -17.05
N ALA A 168 5.72 1.02 -17.27
CA ALA A 168 6.33 0.99 -18.59
C ALA A 168 6.42 -0.43 -19.17
N ASN A 169 6.75 -1.42 -18.33
CA ASN A 169 6.87 -2.82 -18.70
C ASN A 169 5.52 -3.44 -19.03
N TYR A 170 4.53 -3.27 -18.15
CA TYR A 170 3.21 -3.90 -18.33
C TYR A 170 2.48 -3.37 -19.56
N TYR A 171 2.50 -2.05 -19.76
CA TYR A 171 1.83 -1.41 -20.88
C TYR A 171 2.65 -1.42 -22.18
N ASP A 172 3.90 -1.87 -22.13
CA ASP A 172 4.84 -1.84 -23.25
C ASP A 172 4.95 -0.45 -23.90
N VAL A 173 5.11 0.58 -23.06
CA VAL A 173 5.24 1.98 -23.49
C VAL A 173 6.64 2.51 -23.22
N GLU A 174 7.05 3.55 -23.95
CA GLU A 174 8.32 4.22 -23.71
C GLU A 174 8.30 4.95 -22.35
N VAL A 175 9.42 4.84 -21.62
CA VAL A 175 9.58 5.50 -20.33
C VAL A 175 9.52 7.01 -20.52
N TRP A 176 8.68 7.66 -19.72
CA TRP A 176 8.39 9.10 -19.74
C TRP A 176 7.63 9.62 -20.97
N SER A 177 7.12 8.72 -21.82
CA SER A 177 6.10 9.08 -22.82
C SER A 177 4.82 9.58 -22.15
N GLU A 178 3.95 10.23 -22.92
CA GLU A 178 2.66 10.70 -22.40
C GLU A 178 1.79 9.57 -21.87
N ALA A 179 1.76 8.41 -22.56
CA ALA A 179 1.06 7.22 -22.10
C ALA A 179 1.60 6.70 -20.75
N HIS A 180 2.91 6.79 -20.54
CA HIS A 180 3.53 6.41 -19.28
C HIS A 180 3.17 7.39 -18.15
N TRP A 181 3.24 8.70 -18.41
CA TRP A 181 2.81 9.73 -17.44
C TRP A 181 1.35 9.60 -17.05
N GLN A 182 0.47 9.29 -18.03
CA GLN A 182 -0.94 9.02 -17.77
C GLN A 182 -1.13 7.80 -16.84
N ALA A 183 -0.39 6.71 -17.09
CA ALA A 183 -0.45 5.53 -16.22
C ALA A 183 0.05 5.84 -14.80
N ILE A 184 1.14 6.62 -14.66
CA ILE A 184 1.65 7.08 -13.37
C ILE A 184 0.59 7.89 -12.63
N GLU A 185 -0.01 8.87 -13.30
CA GLU A 185 -1.02 9.75 -12.70
C GLU A 185 -2.24 8.98 -12.18
N HIS A 186 -2.78 8.04 -12.96
CA HIS A 186 -3.92 7.23 -12.52
C HIS A 186 -3.57 6.33 -11.33
N GLN A 187 -2.36 5.76 -11.31
CA GLN A 187 -1.86 4.96 -10.20
C GLN A 187 -1.63 5.81 -8.93
N MET A 188 -1.07 7.01 -9.07
CA MET A 188 -0.94 7.98 -7.96
C MET A 188 -2.31 8.37 -7.39
N ALA A 189 -3.29 8.61 -8.27
CA ALA A 189 -4.66 8.93 -7.84
C ALA A 189 -5.27 7.78 -7.01
N SER A 190 -5.02 6.53 -7.39
CA SER A 190 -5.48 5.35 -6.63
C SER A 190 -4.74 5.19 -5.30
N ALA A 191 -3.42 5.43 -5.28
CA ALA A 191 -2.64 5.41 -4.03
C ALA A 191 -3.16 6.47 -3.04
N ALA A 192 -3.42 7.70 -3.51
CA ALA A 192 -4.00 8.76 -2.69
C ALA A 192 -5.39 8.38 -2.14
N ARG A 193 -6.25 7.73 -2.95
CA ARG A 193 -7.55 7.21 -2.46
C ARG A 193 -7.39 6.16 -1.37
N MET A 194 -6.35 5.33 -1.42
CA MET A 194 -6.02 4.34 -0.38
C MET A 194 -5.53 4.98 0.94
N GLY A 195 -5.25 6.29 0.94
CA GLY A 195 -4.67 6.99 2.10
C GLY A 195 -3.14 6.98 2.13
N VAL A 196 -2.48 6.65 1.01
CA VAL A 196 -1.02 6.83 0.86
C VAL A 196 -0.72 8.32 0.75
N ASN A 197 0.26 8.79 1.51
CA ASN A 197 0.69 10.19 1.51
C ASN A 197 2.18 10.38 1.24
N CYS A 198 2.93 9.29 1.11
CA CYS A 198 4.33 9.27 0.75
C CYS A 198 4.61 8.26 -0.37
N LEU A 199 5.37 8.67 -1.40
CA LEU A 199 5.82 7.77 -2.46
C LEU A 199 7.34 7.85 -2.63
N LEU A 200 7.92 6.69 -2.94
CA LEU A 200 9.28 6.60 -3.47
C LEU A 200 9.37 7.35 -4.80
N THR A 201 10.05 8.50 -4.78
CA THR A 201 10.23 9.36 -5.94
C THR A 201 11.47 8.88 -6.70
N PRO A 202 11.35 8.35 -7.93
CA PRO A 202 12.46 7.70 -8.61
C PRO A 202 13.42 8.74 -9.25
N LEU A 203 14.06 9.56 -8.41
CA LEU A 203 15.11 10.50 -8.83
C LEU A 203 16.19 9.74 -9.62
N TRP A 204 16.55 8.54 -9.18
CA TRP A 204 17.19 7.50 -9.97
C TRP A 204 16.40 6.20 -9.91
N THR A 205 16.76 5.26 -10.78
CA THR A 205 16.11 3.95 -10.81
C THR A 205 16.44 3.21 -9.51
N SER A 206 15.39 2.86 -8.76
CA SER A 206 15.52 2.17 -7.48
C SER A 206 16.24 0.82 -7.66
N PRO A 207 17.23 0.49 -6.80
CA PRO A 207 17.96 -0.79 -6.87
C PRO A 207 17.24 -1.95 -6.17
N LEU A 208 15.97 -1.77 -5.78
CA LEU A 208 15.21 -2.69 -4.93
C LEU A 208 14.65 -3.89 -5.72
N ASP A 209 14.61 -5.04 -5.06
CA ASP A 209 14.23 -6.36 -5.60
C ASP A 209 14.82 -6.60 -7.00
N THR A 210 16.13 -6.50 -7.11
CA THR A 210 16.89 -6.63 -8.36
C THR A 210 18.01 -7.65 -8.19
N ALA A 211 18.09 -8.65 -9.08
CA ALA A 211 19.14 -9.66 -9.00
C ALA A 211 20.53 -9.05 -9.16
N ILE A 212 21.50 -9.56 -8.40
CA ILE A 212 22.90 -9.12 -8.44
C ILE A 212 23.43 -9.18 -9.87
N GLY A 213 24.06 -8.10 -10.33
CA GLY A 213 24.60 -7.99 -11.68
C GLY A 213 23.56 -7.67 -12.76
N THR A 214 22.28 -7.52 -12.40
CA THR A 214 21.20 -7.18 -13.33
C THR A 214 20.64 -5.79 -13.06
N TYR A 215 19.79 -5.29 -13.95
CA TYR A 215 19.19 -3.98 -13.75
C TYR A 215 17.74 -3.97 -14.23
N ARG A 216 16.90 -3.26 -13.47
CA ARG A 216 15.55 -2.90 -13.90
C ARG A 216 15.58 -1.92 -15.06
N ARG A 217 14.43 -1.80 -15.72
CA ARG A 217 14.21 -0.78 -16.75
C ARG A 217 14.42 0.60 -16.13
N THR A 218 15.25 1.41 -16.76
CA THR A 218 15.63 2.73 -16.24
C THR A 218 14.43 3.66 -16.19
N THR A 219 14.10 4.15 -15.00
CA THR A 219 13.06 5.13 -14.70
C THR A 219 13.63 6.25 -13.82
N GLN A 220 14.69 6.90 -14.31
CA GLN A 220 15.35 8.02 -13.65
C GLN A 220 14.67 9.35 -14.03
N LEU A 221 14.16 10.08 -13.03
CA LEU A 221 13.61 11.43 -13.21
C LEU A 221 14.71 12.48 -13.35
N LEU A 222 15.82 12.30 -12.64
CA LEU A 222 16.94 13.24 -12.62
C LEU A 222 17.67 13.21 -13.96
N GLU A 223 17.86 14.35 -14.58
CA GLU A 223 18.72 14.47 -15.75
C GLU A 223 20.14 14.76 -15.29
N ILE A 224 21.11 13.99 -15.78
CA ILE A 224 22.50 14.11 -15.34
C ILE A 224 23.36 14.30 -16.60
N THR A 225 23.99 15.45 -16.74
CA THR A 225 24.87 15.74 -17.88
C THR A 225 26.31 15.83 -17.41
N ARG A 226 27.22 15.11 -18.07
CA ARG A 226 28.64 15.20 -17.77
C ARG A 226 29.19 16.54 -18.27
N THR A 227 29.97 17.21 -17.44
CA THR A 227 30.63 18.48 -17.75
C THR A 227 32.14 18.38 -17.47
N THR A 228 32.92 19.37 -17.90
CA THR A 228 34.38 19.40 -17.68
C THR A 228 34.76 19.39 -16.20
N GLY A 229 33.88 19.85 -15.31
CA GLY A 229 34.13 19.99 -13.88
C GLY A 229 33.34 19.02 -12.97
N GLY A 230 32.61 18.06 -13.54
CA GLY A 230 31.73 17.16 -12.79
C GLY A 230 30.39 16.94 -13.49
N PHE A 231 29.28 17.16 -12.78
CA PHE A 231 27.93 16.88 -13.29
C PHE A 231 27.01 18.09 -13.17
N HIS A 232 26.14 18.25 -14.15
CA HIS A 232 24.99 19.14 -14.09
C HIS A 232 23.71 18.32 -13.89
N PHE A 233 22.83 18.78 -13.00
CA PHE A 233 21.60 18.10 -12.63
C PHE A 233 20.38 18.89 -13.09
N GLY A 234 19.56 18.29 -13.96
CA GLY A 234 18.29 18.83 -14.43
C GLY A 234 17.11 18.13 -13.75
N PHE A 235 16.07 18.91 -13.41
CA PHE A 235 14.94 18.45 -12.60
C PHE A 235 13.59 18.56 -13.32
N GLU A 236 13.55 18.75 -14.64
CA GLU A 236 12.30 18.99 -15.38
C GLU A 236 11.24 17.89 -15.12
N LYS A 237 11.63 16.61 -15.29
CA LYS A 237 10.73 15.47 -15.01
C LYS A 237 10.37 15.38 -13.53
N ALA A 238 11.32 15.70 -12.65
CA ALA A 238 11.10 15.70 -11.21
C ALA A 238 10.08 16.78 -10.79
N HIS A 239 10.12 17.98 -11.37
CA HIS A 239 9.09 19.00 -11.14
C HIS A 239 7.71 18.52 -11.61
N LYS A 240 7.60 17.88 -12.79
CA LYS A 240 6.32 17.29 -13.25
C LYS A 240 5.80 16.25 -12.25
N TRP A 241 6.69 15.41 -11.72
CA TRP A 241 6.35 14.45 -10.66
C TRP A 241 5.83 15.14 -9.39
N MET A 242 6.55 16.16 -8.86
CA MET A 242 6.13 16.89 -7.66
C MET A 242 4.78 17.60 -7.85
N GLN A 243 4.50 18.10 -9.06
CA GLN A 243 3.20 18.68 -9.39
C GLN A 243 2.06 17.65 -9.31
N LEU A 244 2.28 16.43 -9.76
CA LEU A 244 1.31 15.33 -9.61
C LEU A 244 1.12 14.97 -8.14
N LEU A 245 2.20 14.84 -7.37
CA LEU A 245 2.12 14.59 -5.92
C LEU A 245 1.27 15.65 -5.22
N LYS A 246 1.54 16.93 -5.49
CA LYS A 246 0.78 18.05 -4.95
C LYS A 246 -0.69 18.03 -5.38
N LYS A 247 -0.96 17.71 -6.65
CA LYS A 247 -2.33 17.60 -7.19
C LYS A 247 -3.18 16.60 -6.41
N TYR A 248 -2.59 15.47 -6.01
CA TYR A 248 -3.28 14.41 -5.27
C TYR A 248 -3.10 14.48 -3.75
N GLY A 249 -2.43 15.53 -3.25
CA GLY A 249 -2.33 15.82 -1.82
C GLY A 249 -1.37 14.91 -1.04
N PHE A 250 -0.36 14.36 -1.71
CA PHE A 250 0.79 13.73 -1.06
C PHE A 250 1.56 14.78 -0.26
N THR A 251 2.06 14.39 0.92
CA THR A 251 2.71 15.28 1.88
C THR A 251 4.20 15.00 2.02
N ASP A 252 4.66 13.83 1.61
CA ASP A 252 6.01 13.36 1.84
C ASP A 252 6.55 12.64 0.60
N VAL A 253 7.88 12.54 0.51
CA VAL A 253 8.56 11.74 -0.52
C VAL A 253 9.71 10.95 0.07
N GLU A 254 9.92 9.76 -0.49
CA GLU A 254 11.14 8.99 -0.27
C GLU A 254 12.12 9.19 -1.43
N VAL A 255 13.40 9.29 -1.09
CA VAL A 255 14.52 9.35 -2.02
C VAL A 255 15.06 7.94 -2.23
N PRO A 256 15.36 7.50 -3.46
CA PRO A 256 15.82 6.13 -3.68
C PRO A 256 17.10 5.83 -2.91
N HIS A 257 17.30 4.56 -2.58
CA HIS A 257 18.46 4.10 -1.81
C HIS A 257 19.77 4.50 -2.52
N PHE A 258 20.72 5.00 -1.74
CA PHE A 258 22.06 5.34 -2.24
C PHE A 258 22.91 4.10 -2.53
N PHE A 259 22.54 2.93 -2.02
CA PHE A 259 23.28 1.68 -2.21
C PHE A 259 22.35 0.53 -2.55
N THR A 260 22.92 -0.56 -3.09
CA THR A 260 22.16 -1.77 -3.42
C THR A 260 21.50 -2.38 -2.19
N GLN A 261 20.37 -3.05 -2.40
CA GLN A 261 19.70 -3.86 -1.37
C GLN A 261 20.63 -4.98 -0.86
N TRP A 262 20.37 -5.47 0.36
CA TRP A 262 21.09 -6.59 0.98
C TRP A 262 22.58 -6.33 1.18
N GLY A 263 22.87 -5.34 2.03
CA GLY A 263 24.19 -5.15 2.61
C GLY A 263 25.05 -4.06 1.97
N ALA A 264 24.44 -3.20 1.13
CA ALA A 264 25.03 -1.95 0.68
C ALA A 264 26.44 -2.10 0.09
N THR A 265 26.73 -3.20 -0.61
CA THR A 265 28.10 -3.50 -1.09
C THR A 265 28.46 -2.75 -2.36
N SER A 266 27.46 -2.40 -3.17
CA SER A 266 27.64 -1.77 -4.48
C SER A 266 26.74 -0.55 -4.64
N THR A 267 27.00 0.21 -5.71
CA THR A 267 26.24 1.40 -6.05
C THR A 267 25.00 1.08 -6.91
N PRO A 268 23.94 1.90 -6.87
CA PRO A 268 22.91 1.90 -7.91
C PRO A 268 23.48 2.43 -9.23
N ARG A 269 22.85 2.06 -10.34
CA ARG A 269 23.21 2.56 -11.67
C ARG A 269 22.48 3.85 -11.99
N PHE A 270 23.23 4.83 -12.48
CA PHE A 270 22.72 6.08 -13.03
C PHE A 270 22.86 6.06 -14.56
N PHE A 271 22.07 6.88 -15.25
CA PHE A 271 22.31 7.20 -16.66
C PHE A 271 22.67 8.68 -16.80
N ILE A 272 23.68 8.95 -17.61
CA ILE A 272 24.19 10.29 -17.84
C ILE A 272 24.22 10.62 -19.33
N THR A 273 24.00 11.88 -19.67
CA THR A 273 24.20 12.41 -21.01
C THR A 273 25.65 12.89 -21.15
N GLU A 274 26.36 12.33 -22.11
CA GLU A 274 27.73 12.72 -22.47
C GLU A 274 27.76 14.00 -23.30
N ALA A 275 28.94 14.58 -23.49
CA ALA A 275 29.11 15.83 -24.26
C ALA A 275 28.70 15.69 -25.74
N ASP A 276 28.69 14.48 -26.29
CA ASP A 276 28.22 14.18 -27.65
C ASP A 276 26.70 13.92 -27.73
N GLY A 277 26.00 14.01 -26.59
CA GLY A 277 24.56 13.78 -26.47
C GLY A 277 24.16 12.31 -26.28
N SER A 278 25.12 11.38 -26.25
CA SER A 278 24.82 9.97 -25.99
C SER A 278 24.44 9.72 -24.53
N LEU A 279 23.57 8.73 -24.28
CA LEU A 279 23.18 8.32 -22.93
C LEU A 279 23.96 7.07 -22.53
N THR A 280 24.77 7.18 -21.48
CA THR A 280 25.66 6.10 -20.99
C THR A 280 25.35 5.75 -19.53
N PRO A 281 25.52 4.47 -19.12
CA PRO A 281 25.43 4.10 -17.73
C PRO A 281 26.64 4.64 -16.94
N LEU A 282 26.40 5.01 -15.69
CA LEU A 282 27.41 5.39 -14.71
C LEU A 282 27.21 4.57 -13.43
N PHE A 283 28.29 3.95 -12.97
CA PHE A 283 28.31 3.03 -11.82
C PHE A 283 27.35 1.83 -11.98
N GLY A 284 27.17 1.07 -10.90
CA GLY A 284 26.37 -0.14 -10.87
C GLY A 284 26.95 -1.20 -9.93
N TRP A 285 26.60 -2.46 -10.19
CA TRP A 285 27.00 -3.61 -9.37
C TRP A 285 28.52 -3.81 -9.28
N ASP A 286 29.25 -3.41 -10.32
CA ASP A 286 30.70 -3.49 -10.44
C ASP A 286 31.44 -2.35 -9.73
N GLU A 287 30.73 -1.30 -9.30
CA GLU A 287 31.30 -0.23 -8.51
C GLU A 287 31.05 -0.48 -7.00
N PRO A 288 32.11 -0.57 -6.18
CA PRO A 288 31.96 -0.73 -4.73
C PRO A 288 31.30 0.50 -4.10
N ALA A 289 30.47 0.27 -3.07
CA ALA A 289 29.82 1.35 -2.32
C ALA A 289 30.81 2.36 -1.73
N THR A 290 32.04 1.95 -1.40
CA THR A 290 33.10 2.77 -0.81
C THR A 290 34.00 3.45 -1.84
N SER A 291 33.63 3.43 -3.13
CA SER A 291 34.42 4.03 -4.19
C SER A 291 34.59 5.54 -4.02
N ALA A 292 35.83 6.01 -4.14
CA ALA A 292 36.13 7.44 -4.15
C ALA A 292 35.47 8.17 -5.33
N ALA A 293 35.31 7.49 -6.47
CA ALA A 293 34.62 8.07 -7.63
C ALA A 293 33.12 8.24 -7.34
N TYR A 294 32.51 7.26 -6.68
CA TYR A 294 31.11 7.35 -6.27
C TYR A 294 30.90 8.45 -5.23
N ARG A 295 31.77 8.51 -4.21
CA ARG A 295 31.75 9.59 -3.21
C ARG A 295 31.84 10.98 -3.83
N ALA A 296 32.77 11.20 -4.76
CA ALA A 296 32.92 12.49 -5.45
C ALA A 296 31.69 12.86 -6.30
N PHE A 297 30.94 11.86 -6.78
CA PHE A 297 29.65 12.07 -7.42
C PHE A 297 28.56 12.44 -6.40
N LEU A 298 28.48 11.74 -5.25
CA LEU A 298 27.52 12.02 -4.18
C LEU A 298 27.69 13.42 -3.58
N GLU A 299 28.93 13.92 -3.47
CA GLU A 299 29.24 15.29 -3.02
C GLU A 299 28.63 16.38 -3.91
N GLN A 300 28.29 16.05 -5.16
CA GLN A 300 27.59 16.95 -6.07
C GLN A 300 26.09 16.64 -6.12
N LEU A 301 25.72 15.35 -6.15
CA LEU A 301 24.33 14.90 -6.27
C LEU A 301 23.49 15.29 -5.04
N ILE A 302 23.97 14.96 -3.83
CA ILE A 302 23.15 15.10 -2.61
C ILE A 302 22.82 16.57 -2.33
N PRO A 303 23.75 17.53 -2.41
CA PRO A 303 23.39 18.94 -2.24
C PRO A 303 22.38 19.46 -3.27
N ALA A 304 22.49 19.01 -4.53
CA ALA A 304 21.54 19.39 -5.58
C ALA A 304 20.14 18.83 -5.31
N VAL A 305 20.04 17.55 -4.95
CA VAL A 305 18.78 16.89 -4.58
C VAL A 305 18.18 17.53 -3.34
N ARG A 306 18.98 17.84 -2.31
CA ARG A 306 18.50 18.53 -1.09
C ARG A 306 17.91 19.89 -1.42
N THR A 307 18.57 20.68 -2.27
CA THR A 307 18.09 22.01 -2.67
C THR A 307 16.76 21.91 -3.43
N PHE A 308 16.65 20.93 -4.33
CA PHE A 308 15.41 20.65 -5.04
C PHE A 308 14.27 20.27 -4.08
N LEU A 309 14.50 19.31 -3.18
CA LEU A 309 13.48 18.84 -2.24
C LEU A 309 13.06 19.91 -1.22
N GLU A 310 14.01 20.69 -0.70
CA GLU A 310 13.73 21.83 0.18
C GLU A 310 12.77 22.82 -0.50
N THR A 311 12.97 23.07 -1.79
CA THR A 311 12.15 24.02 -2.56
C THR A 311 10.76 23.45 -2.87
N GLU A 312 10.66 22.16 -3.19
CA GLU A 312 9.42 21.54 -3.66
C GLU A 312 8.50 21.05 -2.53
N ILE A 313 9.06 20.58 -1.41
CA ILE A 313 8.28 19.94 -0.32
C ILE A 313 8.80 20.23 1.10
N GLY A 314 10.04 20.72 1.25
CA GLY A 314 10.71 20.88 2.55
C GLY A 314 11.45 19.61 2.96
N LEU A 315 12.68 19.75 3.46
CA LEU A 315 13.52 18.59 3.83
C LEU A 315 12.97 17.77 5.00
N GLU A 316 12.10 18.36 5.84
CA GLU A 316 11.37 17.64 6.88
C GLU A 316 10.33 16.65 6.32
N HIS A 317 9.96 16.79 5.04
CA HIS A 317 9.05 15.90 4.32
C HIS A 317 9.77 14.98 3.32
N ALA A 318 11.11 14.96 3.36
CA ALA A 318 11.96 14.13 2.52
C ALA A 318 12.68 13.07 3.34
N TRP A 319 12.44 11.81 2.98
CA TRP A 319 12.95 10.62 3.66
C TRP A 319 14.06 9.99 2.82
N PHE A 320 15.28 9.96 3.36
CA PHE A 320 16.46 9.42 2.68
C PHE A 320 16.78 8.01 3.18
N HIS A 321 17.41 7.22 2.32
CA HIS A 321 17.72 5.83 2.60
C HIS A 321 19.18 5.50 2.27
N VAL A 322 19.84 4.70 3.10
CA VAL A 322 21.17 4.17 2.78
C VAL A 322 20.99 2.88 1.98
N SER A 323 20.33 1.87 2.55
CA SER A 323 20.16 0.54 1.95
C SER A 323 19.00 -0.21 2.59
N ASP A 324 18.37 -1.06 1.80
CA ASP A 324 17.19 -1.84 2.22
C ASP A 324 17.57 -3.24 2.75
N GLU A 325 16.96 -3.59 3.89
CA GLU A 325 17.05 -4.87 4.60
C GLU A 325 18.48 -5.47 4.70
N PRO A 326 19.47 -4.76 5.30
CA PRO A 326 20.71 -5.40 5.69
C PRO A 326 20.45 -6.43 6.81
N ASN A 327 21.19 -7.54 6.81
CA ASN A 327 21.16 -8.54 7.88
C ASN A 327 22.40 -8.41 8.77
N ALA A 328 22.49 -9.17 9.85
CA ALA A 328 23.58 -9.08 10.82
C ALA A 328 24.99 -9.21 10.20
N ASP A 329 25.16 -10.00 9.15
CA ASP A 329 26.45 -10.18 8.45
C ASP A 329 26.86 -8.94 7.65
N HIS A 330 25.93 -8.01 7.42
CA HIS A 330 26.14 -6.82 6.60
C HIS A 330 26.50 -5.55 7.40
N LEU A 331 26.59 -5.63 8.74
CA LEU A 331 26.75 -4.44 9.59
C LEU A 331 27.97 -3.59 9.21
N GLU A 332 29.12 -4.22 8.98
CA GLU A 332 30.36 -3.50 8.61
C GLU A 332 30.28 -2.87 7.21
N ALA A 333 29.69 -3.59 6.25
CA ALA A 333 29.49 -3.06 4.90
C ALA A 333 28.52 -1.87 4.91
N TYR A 334 27.43 -1.96 5.68
CA TYR A 334 26.49 -0.87 5.88
C TYR A 334 27.16 0.34 6.54
N ARG A 335 27.96 0.13 7.61
CA ARG A 335 28.72 1.23 8.25
C ARG A 335 29.65 1.92 7.26
N ALA A 336 30.34 1.17 6.42
CA ALA A 336 31.23 1.70 5.40
C ALA A 336 30.48 2.50 4.30
N ALA A 337 29.31 2.03 3.88
CA ALA A 337 28.44 2.73 2.95
C ALA A 337 27.84 4.01 3.55
N LYS A 338 27.31 3.95 4.80
CA LYS A 338 26.80 5.12 5.53
C LYS A 338 27.87 6.21 5.66
N ALA A 339 29.12 5.84 5.89
CA ALA A 339 30.24 6.79 5.96
C ALA A 339 30.45 7.60 4.67
N GLN A 340 29.95 7.13 3.52
CA GLN A 340 30.00 7.87 2.25
C GLN A 340 28.92 8.94 2.11
N VAL A 341 27.92 8.99 2.98
CA VAL A 341 26.77 9.90 2.86
C VAL A 341 26.42 10.66 4.13
N VAL A 342 26.84 10.18 5.31
CA VAL A 342 26.36 10.69 6.61
C VAL A 342 26.60 12.19 6.81
N ASP A 343 27.74 12.72 6.38
CA ASP A 343 28.04 14.15 6.45
C ASP A 343 27.21 14.96 5.44
N LEU A 344 26.92 14.39 4.27
CA LEU A 344 26.10 15.01 3.23
C LEU A 344 24.60 15.00 3.57
N LEU A 345 24.17 14.07 4.44
CA LEU A 345 22.80 13.92 4.94
C LEU A 345 22.60 14.55 6.34
N ALA A 346 23.58 15.27 6.85
CA ALA A 346 23.45 15.95 8.14
C ALA A 346 22.23 16.90 8.15
N GLY A 347 21.34 16.67 9.12
CA GLY A 347 20.11 17.43 9.31
C GLY A 347 18.91 16.95 8.47
N THR A 348 19.01 15.85 7.74
CA THR A 348 17.87 15.22 7.03
C THR A 348 17.34 14.01 7.79
N GLN A 349 16.15 13.53 7.40
CA GLN A 349 15.59 12.29 7.95
C GLN A 349 16.13 11.09 7.17
N VAL A 350 16.78 10.15 7.87
CA VAL A 350 17.28 8.90 7.27
C VAL A 350 16.54 7.72 7.89
N ILE A 351 15.83 6.98 7.05
CA ILE A 351 15.07 5.78 7.40
C ILE A 351 15.58 4.59 6.58
N ASP A 352 15.61 3.39 7.16
CA ASP A 352 15.87 2.16 6.41
C ASP A 352 15.03 1.01 7.03
N ALA A 353 14.61 0.06 6.19
CA ALA A 353 13.89 -1.13 6.65
C ALA A 353 14.83 -2.13 7.32
N LEU A 354 14.48 -2.57 8.53
CA LEU A 354 15.33 -3.41 9.36
C LEU A 354 14.56 -4.56 10.02
N SER A 355 15.24 -5.70 10.11
CA SER A 355 14.78 -6.88 10.85
C SER A 355 15.68 -7.25 12.03
N GLU A 356 16.86 -6.61 12.15
CA GLU A 356 17.90 -6.96 13.12
C GLU A 356 18.19 -5.77 14.06
N PRO A 357 18.01 -5.91 15.39
CA PRO A 357 18.18 -4.80 16.34
C PRO A 357 19.59 -4.21 16.43
N GLU A 358 20.62 -4.91 15.99
CA GLU A 358 22.03 -4.46 15.98
C GLU A 358 22.22 -3.20 15.11
N PHE A 359 21.34 -2.99 14.13
CA PHE A 359 21.40 -1.83 13.24
C PHE A 359 20.88 -0.54 13.87
N GLN A 360 20.26 -0.60 15.06
CA GLN A 360 19.75 0.61 15.75
C GLN A 360 20.84 1.66 16.03
N GLU A 361 22.11 1.24 16.12
CA GLU A 361 23.23 2.15 16.38
C GLU A 361 23.68 2.91 15.11
N VAL A 362 23.28 2.42 13.93
CA VAL A 362 23.74 2.92 12.63
C VAL A 362 22.60 3.43 11.77
N VAL A 363 21.35 3.19 12.12
CA VAL A 363 20.18 3.74 11.43
C VAL A 363 19.46 4.68 12.37
N ASP A 364 19.29 5.93 11.93
CA ASP A 364 18.78 6.99 12.80
C ASP A 364 17.29 6.77 13.12
N ILE A 365 16.51 6.31 12.14
CA ILE A 365 15.10 5.96 12.30
C ILE A 365 14.86 4.57 11.69
N PRO A 366 14.85 3.49 12.49
CA PRO A 366 14.63 2.14 11.99
C PRO A 366 13.16 1.95 11.60
N VAL A 367 12.90 1.49 10.36
CA VAL A 367 11.58 1.01 9.95
C VAL A 367 11.52 -0.49 10.23
N VAL A 368 10.88 -0.87 11.33
CA VAL A 368 11.01 -2.21 11.90
C VAL A 368 9.96 -3.17 11.33
N ALA A 369 10.36 -4.37 10.93
CA ALA A 369 9.45 -5.42 10.52
C ALA A 369 8.45 -5.72 11.65
N THR A 370 7.14 -5.76 11.37
CA THR A 370 6.12 -5.92 12.44
C THR A 370 6.29 -7.21 13.26
N ASN A 371 6.81 -8.28 12.65
CA ASN A 371 7.13 -9.55 13.33
C ASN A 371 8.46 -9.55 14.08
N LYS A 372 9.21 -8.45 14.05
CA LYS A 372 10.50 -8.25 14.73
C LYS A 372 10.46 -7.20 15.84
N VAL A 373 9.32 -6.53 16.03
CA VAL A 373 9.14 -5.47 17.05
C VAL A 373 9.61 -5.92 18.44
N ASP A 374 9.27 -7.14 18.87
CA ASP A 374 9.69 -7.66 20.19
C ASP A 374 11.22 -7.75 20.35
N GLY A 375 11.94 -8.02 19.27
CA GLY A 375 13.41 -8.03 19.28
C GLY A 375 14.00 -6.65 19.54
N PHE A 376 13.41 -5.60 18.97
CA PHE A 376 13.80 -4.21 19.23
C PHE A 376 13.43 -3.76 20.64
N ARG A 377 12.25 -4.15 21.14
CA ARG A 377 11.83 -3.89 22.52
C ARG A 377 12.76 -4.54 23.55
N ALA A 378 13.24 -5.75 23.27
CA ALA A 378 14.16 -6.47 24.15
C ALA A 378 15.49 -5.73 24.39
N VAL A 379 15.89 -4.84 23.46
CA VAL A 379 17.08 -3.99 23.57
C VAL A 379 16.73 -2.54 23.93
N GLY A 380 15.49 -2.26 24.33
CA GLY A 380 15.06 -0.96 24.81
C GLY A 380 14.61 0.03 23.74
N VAL A 381 14.38 -0.43 22.50
CA VAL A 381 13.86 0.40 21.40
C VAL A 381 12.38 0.11 21.19
N GLU A 382 11.54 1.13 21.38
CA GLU A 382 10.15 1.08 20.90
C GLU A 382 10.10 1.61 19.47
N PRO A 383 9.78 0.77 18.47
CA PRO A 383 9.74 1.21 17.08
C PRO A 383 8.68 2.29 16.85
N THR A 384 9.07 3.39 16.21
CA THR A 384 8.13 4.45 15.79
C THR A 384 7.74 4.32 14.32
N TRP A 385 8.48 3.52 13.56
CA TRP A 385 8.19 3.17 12.17
C TRP A 385 8.15 1.66 12.04
N VAL A 386 7.16 1.17 11.30
CA VAL A 386 6.99 -0.27 11.05
C VAL A 386 6.72 -0.57 9.59
N TYR A 387 7.01 -1.79 9.16
CA TYR A 387 6.63 -2.26 7.83
C TYR A 387 6.15 -3.70 7.82
N ASN A 388 5.39 -4.02 6.77
CA ASN A 388 5.11 -5.39 6.36
C ASN A 388 5.48 -5.61 4.89
N CYS A 389 5.80 -6.86 4.60
CA CYS A 389 6.32 -7.39 3.33
C CYS A 389 6.00 -8.90 3.29
N VAL A 390 6.62 -9.66 2.38
CA VAL A 390 6.41 -11.11 2.25
C VAL A 390 6.66 -11.89 3.54
N ALA A 391 7.62 -11.47 4.38
CA ALA A 391 8.04 -12.21 5.58
C ALA A 391 7.11 -12.01 6.79
N GLN A 392 6.19 -11.05 6.74
CA GLN A 392 5.21 -10.78 7.80
C GLN A 392 3.95 -11.62 7.57
N ASP A 393 4.15 -12.94 7.46
CA ASP A 393 3.15 -13.91 7.03
C ASP A 393 2.41 -14.60 8.16
N ARG A 394 2.82 -14.43 9.41
CA ARG A 394 2.22 -15.14 10.54
C ARG A 394 2.04 -14.26 11.76
N LEU A 395 0.89 -14.37 12.42
CA LEU A 395 0.47 -13.65 13.64
C LEU A 395 0.37 -12.12 13.53
N VAL A 396 0.93 -11.51 12.47
CA VAL A 396 0.98 -10.06 12.27
C VAL A 396 0.13 -9.59 11.11
N ALA A 397 -0.35 -8.34 11.18
CA ALA A 397 -1.17 -7.72 10.13
C ALA A 397 -0.40 -7.56 8.81
N ASN A 398 -1.06 -7.91 7.70
CA ASN A 398 -0.51 -7.83 6.35
C ASN A 398 -1.63 -7.84 5.30
N ARG A 399 -1.29 -7.88 4.00
CA ARG A 399 -2.21 -7.68 2.87
C ARG A 399 -2.19 -8.75 1.78
N PHE A 400 -2.04 -10.02 2.13
CA PHE A 400 -2.11 -11.09 1.13
C PHE A 400 -3.56 -11.42 0.75
N ILE A 401 -3.77 -11.89 -0.47
CA ILE A 401 -5.11 -12.18 -1.02
C ILE A 401 -5.84 -13.24 -0.17
N ALA A 402 -5.12 -14.23 0.36
CA ALA A 402 -5.72 -15.29 1.16
C ALA A 402 -5.95 -14.92 2.64
N GLN A 403 -5.50 -13.76 3.09
CA GLN A 403 -5.78 -13.33 4.47
C GLN A 403 -7.21 -12.79 4.58
N ARG A 404 -7.79 -12.92 5.79
CA ARG A 404 -9.09 -12.32 6.13
C ARG A 404 -9.02 -10.80 6.09
N GLY A 405 -10.16 -10.14 5.84
CA GLY A 405 -10.21 -8.68 5.77
C GLY A 405 -9.87 -7.98 7.08
N THR A 406 -10.17 -8.61 8.23
CA THR A 406 -9.79 -8.11 9.56
C THR A 406 -8.28 -7.88 9.69
N ARG A 407 -7.47 -8.78 9.13
CA ARG A 407 -6.01 -8.69 9.14
C ARG A 407 -5.46 -7.48 8.36
N HIS A 408 -6.20 -7.00 7.37
CA HIS A 408 -5.84 -5.79 6.62
C HIS A 408 -6.19 -4.52 7.39
N ARG A 409 -7.29 -4.54 8.15
CA ARG A 409 -7.85 -3.36 8.82
C ARG A 409 -7.30 -3.13 10.23
N GLU A 410 -6.95 -4.20 10.93
CA GLU A 410 -6.47 -4.16 12.33
C GLU A 410 -5.19 -3.33 12.52
N ILE A 411 -4.37 -3.19 11.46
CA ILE A 411 -3.17 -2.36 11.49
C ILE A 411 -3.46 -0.91 11.91
N GLY A 412 -4.64 -0.37 11.62
CA GLY A 412 -5.02 0.98 12.06
C GLY A 412 -5.00 1.15 13.58
N PHE A 413 -5.57 0.19 14.31
CA PHE A 413 -5.59 0.21 15.77
C PHE A 413 -4.21 -0.07 16.37
N GLN A 414 -3.42 -0.97 15.75
CA GLN A 414 -2.04 -1.24 16.17
C GLN A 414 -1.17 0.01 16.06
N LEU A 415 -1.26 0.73 14.94
CA LEU A 415 -0.52 1.99 14.73
C LEU A 415 -0.92 3.07 15.75
N PHE A 416 -2.20 3.16 16.11
CA PHE A 416 -2.65 4.06 17.18
C PHE A 416 -2.07 3.66 18.55
N LYS A 417 -2.17 2.36 18.90
CA LYS A 417 -1.69 1.83 20.18
C LYS A 417 -0.20 2.05 20.40
N PHE A 418 0.60 2.01 19.34
CA PHE A 418 2.05 2.23 19.44
C PHE A 418 2.49 3.64 19.02
N ASN A 419 1.54 4.55 18.75
CA ASN A 419 1.82 5.95 18.38
C ASN A 419 2.80 6.04 17.20
N ALA A 420 2.61 5.17 16.21
CA ALA A 420 3.47 5.06 15.04
C ALA A 420 3.52 6.39 14.27
N LYS A 421 4.71 6.71 13.76
CA LYS A 421 5.02 7.89 12.95
C LYS A 421 5.04 7.58 11.47
N GLY A 422 5.30 6.34 11.10
CA GLY A 422 5.06 5.87 9.75
C GLY A 422 4.87 4.37 9.62
N ILE A 423 4.25 4.00 8.50
CA ILE A 423 4.09 2.62 8.05
C ILE A 423 4.53 2.51 6.60
N LEU A 424 5.33 1.49 6.31
CA LEU A 424 5.82 1.18 4.98
C LEU A 424 5.25 -0.16 4.48
N HIS A 425 4.97 -0.22 3.17
CA HIS A 425 5.00 -1.49 2.46
C HIS A 425 5.67 -1.32 1.09
N TRP A 426 6.49 -2.29 0.74
CA TRP A 426 7.42 -2.25 -0.39
C TRP A 426 6.80 -2.25 -1.81
N ALA A 427 5.47 -2.37 -1.96
CA ALA A 427 4.90 -2.61 -3.28
C ALA A 427 3.44 -2.20 -3.46
N PHE A 428 3.20 -0.96 -3.91
CA PHE A 428 1.88 -0.56 -4.38
C PHE A 428 1.48 -1.31 -5.67
N ASN A 429 2.40 -1.32 -6.64
CA ASN A 429 2.17 -1.76 -8.02
C ASN A 429 3.41 -2.46 -8.63
N PHE A 430 4.10 -3.33 -7.89
CA PHE A 430 5.25 -4.08 -8.41
C PHE A 430 4.77 -5.22 -9.33
N TYR A 431 4.82 -4.95 -10.63
CA TYR A 431 4.47 -5.92 -11.68
C TYR A 431 5.71 -6.54 -12.33
N ASN A 432 6.71 -6.87 -11.52
CA ASN A 432 7.82 -7.71 -11.93
C ASN A 432 7.78 -9.03 -11.13
N ARG A 433 8.44 -10.06 -11.64
CA ARG A 433 8.75 -11.29 -10.87
C ARG A 433 9.88 -11.00 -9.88
N GLN A 434 10.02 -11.85 -8.87
CA GLN A 434 11.07 -11.73 -7.85
C GLN A 434 12.44 -11.44 -8.50
N PHE A 435 13.18 -10.53 -7.89
CA PHE A 435 14.47 -10.02 -8.36
C PHE A 435 14.41 -9.29 -9.71
N SER A 436 13.20 -8.86 -10.10
CA SER A 436 12.91 -8.19 -11.37
C SER A 436 13.34 -8.97 -12.61
N LEU A 437 13.33 -10.31 -12.54
CA LEU A 437 13.78 -11.21 -13.62
C LEU A 437 12.74 -11.42 -14.74
N GLY A 438 11.64 -10.68 -14.71
CA GLY A 438 10.63 -10.71 -15.76
C GLY A 438 9.41 -9.86 -15.41
N VAL A 439 8.57 -9.59 -16.42
CA VAL A 439 7.32 -8.86 -16.24
C VAL A 439 6.25 -9.79 -15.66
N LEU A 440 5.44 -9.25 -14.74
CA LEU A 440 4.30 -9.91 -14.11
C LEU A 440 3.00 -9.44 -14.76
N ASP A 441 2.10 -10.38 -15.05
CA ASP A 441 0.71 -10.08 -15.36
C ASP A 441 -0.12 -10.37 -14.10
N PRO A 442 -0.58 -9.33 -13.34
CA PRO A 442 -1.24 -9.51 -12.06
C PRO A 442 -2.60 -10.22 -12.16
N TYR A 443 -3.17 -10.37 -13.37
CA TYR A 443 -4.38 -11.16 -13.59
C TYR A 443 -4.09 -12.67 -13.69
N LYS A 444 -2.84 -13.06 -14.00
CA LYS A 444 -2.44 -14.45 -14.21
C LYS A 444 -1.53 -15.00 -13.11
N ASP A 445 -0.71 -14.15 -12.51
CA ASP A 445 0.28 -14.51 -11.51
C ASP A 445 0.29 -13.45 -10.41
N THR A 446 -0.11 -13.86 -9.21
CA THR A 446 -0.19 -12.98 -8.04
C THR A 446 0.97 -13.21 -7.08
N ALA A 447 1.87 -14.15 -7.38
CA ALA A 447 2.96 -14.61 -6.50
C ALA A 447 4.35 -14.22 -7.06
N ALA A 448 4.40 -13.30 -8.04
CA ALA A 448 5.62 -12.81 -8.66
C ALA A 448 6.57 -13.91 -9.17
N GLY A 449 6.03 -14.91 -9.87
CA GLY A 449 6.79 -16.08 -10.33
C GLY A 449 7.04 -17.13 -9.24
N GLY A 450 6.30 -17.07 -8.13
CA GLY A 450 6.40 -17.99 -6.99
C GLY A 450 7.37 -17.54 -5.90
N GLY A 451 7.98 -16.36 -6.04
CA GLY A 451 8.91 -15.80 -5.05
C GLY A 451 8.24 -15.17 -3.84
N PHE A 452 6.97 -14.78 -3.95
CA PHE A 452 6.21 -14.14 -2.88
C PHE A 452 4.88 -14.85 -2.59
N LEU A 453 4.25 -14.49 -1.47
CA LEU A 453 2.86 -14.86 -1.20
C LEU A 453 1.92 -14.04 -2.09
N SER A 454 0.82 -14.66 -2.48
CA SER A 454 -0.13 -14.10 -3.44
C SER A 454 -0.71 -12.77 -2.96
N GLY A 455 -0.41 -11.70 -3.70
CA GLY A 455 -0.86 -10.33 -3.43
C GLY A 455 0.14 -9.45 -2.67
N ASP A 456 1.33 -9.95 -2.31
CA ASP A 456 2.36 -9.13 -1.65
C ASP A 456 2.87 -8.00 -2.56
N SER A 457 3.12 -8.30 -3.84
CA SER A 457 3.77 -7.37 -4.75
C SER A 457 2.85 -6.30 -5.36
N PHE A 458 1.54 -6.32 -5.08
CA PHE A 458 0.65 -5.26 -5.53
C PHE A 458 -0.69 -5.28 -4.79
N VAL A 459 -1.34 -4.11 -4.75
CA VAL A 459 -2.69 -3.95 -4.19
C VAL A 459 -3.71 -3.44 -5.22
N VAL A 460 -3.27 -3.17 -6.44
CA VAL A 460 -4.07 -2.65 -7.54
C VAL A 460 -3.78 -3.39 -8.84
N TYR A 461 -4.72 -3.32 -9.78
CA TYR A 461 -4.65 -4.01 -11.07
C TYR A 461 -4.59 -2.99 -12.22
N PRO A 462 -3.62 -3.12 -13.15
CA PRO A 462 -3.51 -2.24 -14.30
C PRO A 462 -4.59 -2.56 -15.34
N VAL A 463 -5.19 -1.53 -15.92
CA VAL A 463 -6.24 -1.61 -16.94
C VAL A 463 -5.76 -0.86 -18.19
N ALA A 464 -6.35 -1.17 -19.35
CA ALA A 464 -6.10 -0.44 -20.59
C ALA A 464 -6.16 1.09 -20.40
N ASP A 465 -5.40 1.81 -21.23
CA ASP A 465 -5.26 3.28 -21.18
C ASP A 465 -4.71 3.80 -19.84
N GLY A 466 -3.86 3.01 -19.17
CA GLY A 466 -3.22 3.38 -17.91
C GLY A 466 -4.18 3.46 -16.72
N LYS A 467 -5.44 3.03 -16.86
CA LYS A 467 -6.43 3.06 -15.77
C LYS A 467 -6.12 1.98 -14.73
N VAL A 468 -6.82 2.04 -13.60
CA VAL A 468 -6.58 1.16 -12.45
C VAL A 468 -7.90 0.58 -11.96
N TYR A 469 -7.91 -0.73 -11.68
CA TYR A 469 -8.91 -1.37 -10.84
C TYR A 469 -8.33 -1.59 -9.44
N GLU A 470 -9.13 -1.27 -8.43
CA GLU A 470 -8.76 -1.41 -7.02
C GLU A 470 -9.12 -2.83 -6.55
N SER A 471 -8.46 -3.28 -5.48
CA SER A 471 -8.77 -4.56 -4.84
C SER A 471 -9.62 -4.36 -3.60
N LEU A 472 -10.25 -5.44 -3.12
CA LEU A 472 -10.85 -5.52 -1.80
C LEU A 472 -9.86 -5.04 -0.72
N ARG A 473 -8.59 -5.46 -0.85
CA ARG A 473 -7.53 -5.10 0.09
C ARG A 473 -7.24 -3.61 0.11
N HIS A 474 -7.26 -2.95 -1.06
CA HIS A 474 -7.10 -1.50 -1.16
C HIS A 474 -8.16 -0.76 -0.33
N HIS A 475 -9.44 -1.13 -0.48
CA HIS A 475 -10.53 -0.49 0.26
C HIS A 475 -10.42 -0.77 1.77
N LEU A 476 -10.05 -1.99 2.17
CA LEU A 476 -9.87 -2.35 3.57
C LEU A 476 -8.67 -1.66 4.23
N LEU A 477 -7.56 -1.47 3.49
CA LEU A 477 -6.40 -0.71 3.96
C LEU A 477 -6.73 0.77 4.11
N ARG A 478 -7.58 1.32 3.22
CA ARG A 478 -8.09 2.69 3.38
C ARG A 478 -8.89 2.83 4.67
N GLN A 479 -9.80 1.89 4.93
CA GLN A 479 -10.59 1.88 6.16
C GLN A 479 -9.72 1.73 7.41
N ALA A 480 -8.59 1.03 7.33
CA ALA A 480 -7.61 0.96 8.42
C ALA A 480 -7.03 2.35 8.77
N MET A 481 -6.74 3.15 7.74
CA MET A 481 -6.24 4.53 7.93
C MET A 481 -7.35 5.45 8.46
N ASP A 482 -8.59 5.24 8.05
CA ASP A 482 -9.75 5.96 8.58
C ASP A 482 -9.96 5.66 10.07
N ASP A 483 -9.88 4.38 10.47
CA ASP A 483 -9.94 3.96 11.88
C ASP A 483 -8.84 4.63 12.72
N LEU A 484 -7.60 4.68 12.20
CA LEU A 484 -6.49 5.37 12.85
C LEU A 484 -6.75 6.87 13.01
N ALA A 485 -7.24 7.53 11.96
CA ALA A 485 -7.55 8.96 11.99
C ALA A 485 -8.63 9.29 13.03
N LEU A 486 -9.65 8.43 13.16
CA LEU A 486 -10.71 8.58 14.16
C LEU A 486 -10.19 8.35 15.59
N CYS A 487 -9.32 7.37 15.81
CA CYS A 487 -8.67 7.19 17.11
C CYS A 487 -7.84 8.41 17.51
N GLN A 488 -7.09 8.99 16.56
CA GLN A 488 -6.31 10.20 16.79
C GLN A 488 -7.19 11.41 17.11
N LEU A 489 -8.31 11.58 16.39
CA LEU A 489 -9.29 12.63 16.67
C LEU A 489 -9.94 12.47 18.05
N ALA A 490 -10.32 11.24 18.41
CA ALA A 490 -10.87 10.94 19.72
C ALA A 490 -9.84 11.25 20.83
N ALA A 491 -8.56 10.98 20.58
CA ALA A 491 -7.48 11.24 21.52
C ALA A 491 -7.22 12.74 21.72
N GLU A 492 -7.45 13.57 20.69
CA GLU A 492 -7.40 15.03 20.81
C GLU A 492 -8.51 15.58 21.71
N LYS A 493 -9.70 14.96 21.68
CA LYS A 493 -10.86 15.39 22.49
C LYS A 493 -10.79 14.86 23.93
N HIS A 494 -10.39 13.60 24.12
CA HIS A 494 -10.57 12.88 25.39
C HIS A 494 -9.27 12.40 26.04
N GLY A 495 -8.13 12.62 25.38
CA GLY A 495 -6.85 12.09 25.81
C GLY A 495 -6.61 10.66 25.31
N ARG A 496 -5.34 10.35 25.07
CA ARG A 496 -4.92 9.08 24.46
C ARG A 496 -5.27 7.85 25.29
N GLU A 497 -5.10 7.92 26.62
CA GLU A 497 -5.36 6.79 27.52
C GLU A 497 -6.83 6.35 27.50
N ALA A 498 -7.78 7.30 27.43
CA ALA A 498 -9.20 6.99 27.34
C ALA A 498 -9.54 6.25 26.04
N VAL A 499 -8.91 6.64 24.93
CA VAL A 499 -9.11 5.95 23.64
C VAL A 499 -8.44 4.58 23.65
N LEU A 500 -7.29 4.41 24.30
CA LEU A 500 -6.69 3.09 24.47
C LEU A 500 -7.58 2.13 25.25
N GLU A 501 -8.26 2.61 26.30
CA GLU A 501 -9.23 1.80 27.04
C GLU A 501 -10.42 1.38 26.17
N ALA A 502 -10.84 2.23 25.22
CA ALA A 502 -11.85 1.87 24.23
C ALA A 502 -11.33 0.89 23.16
N VAL A 503 -10.10 1.07 22.69
CA VAL A 503 -9.50 0.27 21.61
C VAL A 503 -9.09 -1.12 22.10
N ASP A 504 -8.47 -1.19 23.27
CA ASP A 504 -7.84 -2.39 23.81
C ASP A 504 -8.06 -2.51 25.34
N PRO A 505 -9.33 -2.72 25.79
CA PRO A 505 -9.68 -2.77 27.21
C PRO A 505 -8.96 -3.89 27.98
N ASP A 506 -8.65 -4.99 27.30
CA ASP A 506 -7.96 -6.17 27.87
C ASP A 506 -6.43 -6.05 27.80
N GLN A 507 -5.89 -4.96 27.24
CA GLN A 507 -4.45 -4.73 27.03
C GLN A 507 -3.75 -5.86 26.25
N ARG A 508 -4.44 -6.46 25.27
CA ARG A 508 -3.93 -7.58 24.48
C ARG A 508 -3.42 -7.19 23.10
N LEU A 509 -3.85 -6.06 22.56
CA LEU A 509 -3.51 -5.66 21.20
C LEU A 509 -1.99 -5.47 21.06
N ASP A 510 -1.35 -6.21 20.17
CA ASP A 510 0.05 -6.02 19.81
C ASP A 510 0.18 -6.25 18.29
N TYR A 511 1.35 -6.02 17.73
CA TYR A 511 1.59 -6.35 16.33
C TYR A 511 1.42 -7.85 16.06
N ASN A 512 1.72 -8.71 17.03
CA ASN A 512 1.66 -10.18 16.93
C ASN A 512 0.58 -10.84 17.81
N SER A 513 -0.40 -10.07 18.32
CA SER A 513 -1.40 -10.57 19.27
C SER A 513 -2.47 -11.49 18.67
N GLY A 514 -2.35 -11.86 17.40
CA GLY A 514 -3.42 -12.48 16.64
C GLY A 514 -4.43 -11.46 16.13
N PHE A 515 -5.58 -11.94 15.67
CA PHE A 515 -6.55 -11.10 14.95
C PHE A 515 -7.95 -11.20 15.56
N ALA A 516 -8.61 -10.06 15.69
CA ALA A 516 -10.02 -10.00 16.04
C ALA A 516 -10.89 -10.59 14.91
N ASP A 517 -12.04 -11.17 15.28
CA ASP A 517 -13.08 -11.46 14.31
C ASP A 517 -13.76 -10.17 13.82
N SER A 518 -14.53 -10.29 12.72
CA SER A 518 -15.17 -9.15 12.05
C SER A 518 -16.09 -8.36 12.97
N GLN A 519 -16.79 -9.03 13.89
CA GLN A 519 -17.69 -8.37 14.85
C GLN A 519 -16.90 -7.58 15.89
N SER A 520 -15.90 -8.22 16.50
CA SER A 520 -15.06 -7.62 17.54
C SER A 520 -14.32 -6.38 17.04
N LEU A 521 -13.82 -6.41 15.80
CA LEU A 521 -13.17 -5.24 15.18
C LEU A 521 -14.16 -4.08 14.99
N LEU A 522 -15.38 -4.36 14.51
CA LEU A 522 -16.42 -3.34 14.35
C LEU A 522 -16.91 -2.79 15.70
N GLU A 523 -17.00 -3.61 16.74
CA GLU A 523 -17.33 -3.16 18.09
C GLU A 523 -16.25 -2.23 18.64
N THR A 524 -14.97 -2.54 18.41
CA THR A 524 -13.84 -1.65 18.75
C THR A 524 -13.98 -0.29 18.09
N ARG A 525 -14.24 -0.28 16.78
CA ARG A 525 -14.51 0.96 16.05
C ARG A 525 -15.72 1.71 16.61
N ALA A 526 -16.82 1.01 16.90
CA ALA A 526 -18.04 1.63 17.42
C ALA A 526 -17.81 2.30 18.79
N ARG A 527 -16.98 1.72 19.66
CA ARG A 527 -16.56 2.35 20.93
C ARG A 527 -15.81 3.66 20.69
N VAL A 528 -14.91 3.71 19.69
CA VAL A 528 -14.21 4.95 19.31
C VAL A 528 -15.19 6.01 18.78
N LEU A 529 -16.13 5.62 17.92
CA LEU A 529 -17.14 6.53 17.38
C LEU A 529 -18.07 7.11 18.45
N GLN A 530 -18.42 6.33 19.48
CA GLN A 530 -19.21 6.82 20.62
C GLN A 530 -18.51 7.93 21.42
N MET A 531 -17.19 8.07 21.28
CA MET A 531 -16.44 9.15 21.88
C MET A 531 -16.47 10.43 21.03
N LEU A 532 -16.84 10.36 19.76
CA LEU A 532 -16.72 11.47 18.81
C LEU A 532 -18.02 12.27 18.69
#